data_AF-A0A519SWE5-F1
#
_entry.id   AF-A0A519SWE5-F1
#
_cell.length_a   1.000
_cell.length_b   1.000
_cell.length_c   1.000
_cell.angle_alpha   90.00
_cell.angle_beta   90.00
_cell.angle_gamma   90.00
#
_symmetry.space_group_name_H-M   'P 1'
#
loop_
_entity.id
_entity.type
_entity.pdbx_description
1 polymer ?
#
loop_
_entity_poly.entity_id
_entity_poly.type
_entity_poly.pdbx_seq_one_letter_code
_entity_poly.pdbx_strand_id
1 'polypeptide(L)'
;MEIIGELPATIDTLVSKILFYALILASVSTITMTFLELIKVLISWRLKYHKRRVEIWLANNDCLEELLILTVAEVESADALFDQPTDKMMGQIQAATNVAIDFPKVYPNLYYFLTKPPKSKAAAVETGGTGMSPVVNEPTDAEIWKDFISREPYFEGDKLTELDRQRATSDLQSATKARARIDHFVARKLDAFQTQAEYEWARKNQYWSVGAAAALIFVLLLNLKFPVLPAVVLAFFGGMMAPLAKDVVAALSGLRGKS
;
A
#
# COMPACT_ATOMS: atom_id res chain seq x y z
N MET A 1 -12.33 -64.25 15.36
CA MET A 1 -12.47 -63.11 16.29
C MET A 1 -11.13 -62.39 16.54
N GLU A 2 -10.05 -62.71 15.81
CA GLU A 2 -8.71 -62.07 15.94
C GLU A 2 -8.55 -60.73 15.21
N ILE A 3 -9.41 -60.41 14.24
CA ILE A 3 -9.29 -59.21 13.39
C ILE A 3 -9.46 -57.89 14.19
N ILE A 4 -10.08 -57.94 15.37
CA ILE A 4 -10.33 -56.74 16.20
C ILE A 4 -9.08 -56.29 16.97
N GLY A 5 -8.08 -57.17 17.17
CA GLY A 5 -6.88 -56.86 17.95
C GLY A 5 -5.78 -56.11 17.20
N GLU A 6 -5.70 -56.20 15.86
CA GLU A 6 -4.61 -55.61 15.06
C GLU A 6 -4.88 -54.17 14.59
N LEU A 7 -6.15 -53.75 14.62
CA LEU A 7 -6.57 -52.42 14.17
C LEU A 7 -5.92 -51.28 15.02
N PRO A 8 -5.88 -51.35 16.37
CA PRO A 8 -5.28 -50.30 17.19
C PRO A 8 -3.78 -50.09 16.92
N ALA A 9 -3.01 -51.18 16.82
CA ALA A 9 -1.56 -51.11 16.57
C ALA A 9 -1.22 -50.51 15.20
N THR A 10 -2.05 -50.81 14.18
CA THR A 10 -1.91 -50.24 12.84
C THR A 10 -2.22 -48.74 12.84
N ILE A 11 -3.25 -48.33 13.58
CA ILE A 11 -3.62 -46.92 13.77
C ILE A 11 -2.49 -46.16 14.48
N ASP A 12 -1.95 -46.68 15.58
CA ASP A 12 -0.87 -46.01 16.33
C ASP A 12 0.39 -45.82 15.48
N THR A 13 0.74 -46.84 14.67
CA THR A 13 1.87 -46.77 13.74
C THR A 13 1.65 -45.71 12.67
N LEU A 14 0.43 -45.62 12.12
CA LEU A 14 0.07 -44.61 11.13
C LEU A 14 0.11 -43.20 11.72
N VAL A 15 -0.46 -43.02 12.91
CA VAL A 15 -0.47 -41.74 13.64
C VAL A 15 0.96 -41.27 13.93
N SER A 16 1.83 -42.17 14.43
CA SER A 16 3.23 -41.84 14.70
C SER A 16 3.99 -41.37 13.45
N LYS A 17 3.81 -42.07 12.33
CA LYS A 17 4.42 -41.66 11.04
C LYS A 17 3.89 -40.31 10.57
N ILE A 18 2.59 -40.08 10.66
CA ILE A 18 1.98 -38.81 10.28
C ILE A 18 2.54 -37.67 11.14
N LEU A 19 2.66 -37.85 12.47
CA LEU A 19 3.23 -36.86 13.37
C LEU A 19 4.69 -36.55 13.05
N PHE A 20 5.49 -37.57 12.72
CA PHE A 20 6.89 -37.38 12.33
C PHE A 20 7.03 -36.57 11.04
N TYR A 21 6.25 -36.91 10.00
CA TYR A 21 6.25 -36.12 8.76
C TYR A 21 5.74 -34.70 8.96
N ALA A 22 4.71 -34.52 9.80
CA ALA A 22 4.21 -33.20 10.16
C ALA A 22 5.29 -32.36 10.88
N LEU A 23 6.06 -32.97 11.79
CA LEU A 23 7.17 -32.31 12.48
C LEU A 23 8.28 -31.87 11.51
N ILE A 24 8.68 -32.75 10.59
CA ILE A 24 9.67 -32.42 9.55
C ILE A 24 9.15 -31.27 8.68
N LEU A 25 7.90 -31.37 8.22
CA LEU A 25 7.29 -30.37 7.36
C LEU A 25 7.16 -29.00 8.06
N ALA A 26 6.80 -29.00 9.34
CA ALA A 26 6.79 -27.80 10.16
C ALA A 26 8.20 -27.19 10.30
N SER A 27 9.21 -28.02 10.60
CA SER A 27 10.60 -27.56 10.75
C SER A 27 11.15 -26.95 9.45
N VAL A 28 10.91 -27.61 8.31
CA VAL A 28 11.29 -27.10 6.99
C VAL A 28 10.56 -25.79 6.68
N SER A 29 9.27 -25.71 7.02
CA SER A 29 8.47 -24.49 6.81
C SER A 29 9.00 -23.31 7.65
N THR A 30 9.38 -23.55 8.91
CA THR A 30 9.98 -22.53 9.78
C THR A 30 11.32 -22.05 9.22
N ILE A 31 12.23 -22.97 8.88
CA ILE A 31 13.55 -22.61 8.31
C ILE A 31 13.37 -21.83 7.00
N THR A 32 12.46 -22.25 6.14
CA THR A 32 12.15 -21.57 4.87
C THR A 32 11.60 -20.17 5.13
N MET A 33 10.71 -20.01 6.11
CA MET A 33 10.17 -18.69 6.48
C MET A 33 11.26 -17.75 7.00
N THR A 34 12.11 -18.23 7.91
CA THR A 34 13.24 -17.43 8.44
C THR A 34 14.23 -17.05 7.33
N PHE A 35 14.53 -17.97 6.41
CA PHE A 35 15.40 -17.68 5.28
C PHE A 35 14.79 -16.65 4.33
N LEU A 36 13.48 -16.72 4.06
CA LEU A 36 12.78 -15.73 3.25
C LEU A 36 12.72 -14.36 3.92
N GLU A 37 12.51 -14.30 5.23
CA GLU A 37 12.56 -13.05 5.99
C GLU A 37 13.96 -12.45 5.94
N LEU A 38 15.01 -13.27 6.10
CA LEU A 38 16.39 -12.83 5.97
C LEU A 38 16.67 -12.27 4.56
N ILE A 39 16.26 -12.97 3.50
CA ILE A 39 16.40 -12.49 2.12
C ILE A 39 15.71 -11.14 1.92
N LYS A 40 14.49 -10.97 2.46
CA LYS A 40 13.76 -9.70 2.33
C LYS A 40 14.49 -8.55 2.99
N VAL A 41 15.08 -8.80 4.17
CA VAL A 41 15.90 -7.81 4.88
C VAL A 41 17.16 -7.48 4.09
N LEU A 42 17.80 -8.47 3.47
CA LEU A 42 19.07 -8.28 2.77
C LEU A 42 18.97 -7.52 1.45
N ILE A 43 17.87 -7.65 0.70
CA ILE A 43 17.80 -7.09 -0.68
C ILE A 43 17.11 -5.71 -0.74
N SER A 44 16.68 -5.15 0.39
CA SER A 44 15.96 -3.87 0.46
C SER A 44 14.83 -3.77 -0.58
N TRP A 45 14.13 -4.89 -0.83
CA TRP A 45 13.10 -4.99 -1.87
C TRP A 45 11.94 -4.04 -1.62
N ARG A 46 11.64 -3.81 -0.35
CA ARG A 46 10.61 -2.87 0.08
C ARG A 46 10.93 -1.46 -0.40
N LEU A 47 12.14 -0.97 -0.11
CA LEU A 47 12.61 0.35 -0.55
C LEU A 47 12.44 0.54 -2.05
N LYS A 48 12.94 -0.40 -2.86
CA LYS A 48 12.83 -0.30 -4.33
C LYS A 48 11.38 -0.34 -4.81
N TYR A 49 10.55 -1.15 -4.16
CA TYR A 49 9.12 -1.25 -4.49
C TYR A 49 8.38 0.06 -4.16
N HIS A 50 8.50 0.55 -2.93
CA HIS A 50 7.83 1.78 -2.48
C HIS A 50 8.25 2.98 -3.31
N LYS A 51 9.57 3.17 -3.50
CA LYS A 51 10.12 4.24 -4.34
C LYS A 51 9.50 4.24 -5.73
N ARG A 52 9.55 3.07 -6.41
CA ARG A 52 8.98 2.92 -7.75
C ARG A 52 7.46 3.16 -7.78
N ARG A 53 6.72 2.74 -6.76
CA ARG A 53 5.26 2.93 -6.69
C ARG A 53 4.91 4.39 -6.53
N VAL A 54 5.62 5.13 -5.69
CA VAL A 54 5.42 6.58 -5.51
C VAL A 54 5.83 7.35 -6.77
N GLU A 55 6.97 7.02 -7.37
CA GLU A 55 7.41 7.61 -8.65
C GLU A 55 6.36 7.43 -9.76
N ILE A 56 5.83 6.22 -9.94
CA ILE A 56 4.78 5.92 -10.93
C ILE A 56 3.49 6.67 -10.60
N TRP A 57 3.13 6.76 -9.32
CA TRP A 57 1.88 7.41 -8.89
C TRP A 57 1.91 8.92 -9.12
N LEU A 58 3.03 9.58 -8.81
CA LEU A 58 3.20 11.01 -9.02
C LEU A 58 3.42 11.35 -10.50
N ALA A 59 4.13 10.50 -11.24
CA ALA A 59 4.47 10.66 -12.66
C ALA A 59 5.16 11.99 -13.03
N ASN A 60 5.60 12.76 -12.04
CA ASN A 60 6.29 14.04 -12.17
C ASN A 60 7.39 14.13 -11.09
N ASN A 61 8.62 14.43 -11.51
CA ASN A 61 9.78 14.52 -10.63
C ASN A 61 9.72 15.73 -9.69
N ASP A 62 9.20 16.88 -10.13
CA ASP A 62 9.09 18.08 -9.28
C ASP A 62 8.10 17.84 -8.13
N CYS A 63 7.02 17.12 -8.42
CA CYS A 63 6.03 16.69 -7.43
C CYS A 63 6.64 15.71 -6.41
N LEU A 64 7.50 14.79 -6.89
CA LEU A 64 8.22 13.86 -6.03
C LEU A 64 9.22 14.60 -5.13
N GLU A 65 9.96 15.57 -5.67
CA GLU A 65 10.91 16.37 -4.92
C GLU A 65 10.22 17.15 -3.79
N GLU A 66 9.12 17.85 -4.08
CA GLU A 66 8.32 18.54 -3.07
C GLU A 66 7.80 17.58 -1.98
N LEU A 67 7.35 16.38 -2.37
CA LEU A 67 6.92 15.36 -1.41
C LEU A 67 8.08 14.90 -0.52
N LEU A 68 9.26 14.67 -1.10
CA LEU A 68 10.43 14.22 -0.35
C LEU A 68 10.92 15.30 0.63
N ILE A 69 10.98 16.56 0.21
CA ILE A 69 11.32 17.69 1.09
C ILE A 69 10.36 17.74 2.29
N LEU A 70 9.05 17.58 2.05
CA LEU A 70 8.05 17.64 3.12
C LEU A 70 8.03 16.42 4.06
N THR A 71 8.52 15.27 3.60
CA THR A 71 8.48 14.02 4.38
C THR A 71 9.78 13.73 5.13
N VAL A 72 10.93 13.96 4.50
CA VAL A 72 12.26 13.63 5.03
C VAL A 72 13.22 14.82 5.10
N ALA A 73 12.75 16.04 4.85
CA ALA A 73 13.53 17.29 4.78
C ALA A 73 14.53 17.37 3.62
N GLU A 74 15.19 16.26 3.27
CA GLU A 74 16.23 16.19 2.25
C GLU A 74 15.99 15.03 1.26
N VAL A 75 16.14 15.31 -0.04
CA VAL A 75 15.96 14.32 -1.11
C VAL A 75 16.95 13.15 -1.00
N GLU A 76 18.16 13.41 -0.49
CA GLU A 76 19.20 12.40 -0.28
C GLU A 76 18.79 11.35 0.77
N SER A 77 17.89 11.71 1.69
CA SER A 77 17.37 10.84 2.75
C SER A 77 16.09 10.08 2.33
N ALA A 78 15.73 10.08 1.04
CA ALA A 78 14.51 9.43 0.54
C ALA A 78 14.43 7.93 0.87
N ASP A 79 15.57 7.24 0.97
CA ASP A 79 15.61 5.82 1.33
C ASP A 79 15.02 5.56 2.73
N ALA A 80 15.17 6.51 3.66
CA ALA A 80 14.60 6.43 5.00
C ALA A 80 13.06 6.50 5.01
N LEU A 81 12.44 7.15 4.02
CA LEU A 81 10.99 7.13 3.82
C LEU A 81 10.54 5.77 3.26
N PHE A 82 11.22 5.29 2.22
CA PHE A 82 10.77 4.14 1.44
C PHE A 82 11.07 2.79 2.09
N ASP A 83 12.04 2.70 3.00
CA ASP A 83 12.34 1.45 3.70
C ASP A 83 11.34 1.11 4.83
N GLN A 84 10.49 2.06 5.21
CA GLN A 84 9.52 1.90 6.30
C GLN A 84 8.34 0.99 5.94
N PRO A 85 7.61 0.45 6.95
CA PRO A 85 6.28 -0.11 6.76
C PRO A 85 5.35 0.83 5.99
N THR A 86 4.52 0.26 5.10
CA THR A 86 3.62 1.01 4.22
C THR A 86 2.74 1.99 4.99
N ASP A 87 2.19 1.58 6.15
CA ASP A 87 1.40 2.45 7.03
C ASP A 87 2.16 3.68 7.52
N LYS A 88 3.44 3.50 7.91
CA LYS A 88 4.28 4.61 8.39
C LYS A 88 4.63 5.58 7.27
N MET A 89 5.03 5.02 6.12
CA MET A 89 5.29 5.81 4.90
C MET A 89 4.06 6.63 4.51
N MET A 90 2.87 6.02 4.52
CA MET A 90 1.62 6.70 4.20
C MET A 90 1.26 7.78 5.21
N GLY A 91 1.51 7.55 6.50
CA GLY A 91 1.34 8.58 7.53
C GLY A 91 2.22 9.82 7.27
N GLN A 92 3.48 9.63 6.85
CA GLN A 92 4.36 10.73 6.47
C GLN A 92 3.88 11.44 5.19
N ILE A 93 3.48 10.69 4.17
CA ILE A 93 2.91 11.26 2.93
C ILE A 93 1.64 12.08 3.22
N GLN A 94 0.79 11.62 4.14
CA GLN A 94 -0.42 12.32 4.55
C GLN A 94 -0.08 13.63 5.27
N ALA A 95 0.91 13.62 6.16
CA ALA A 95 1.39 14.83 6.83
C ALA A 95 1.94 15.86 5.82
N ALA A 96 2.78 15.43 4.88
CA ALA A 96 3.30 16.26 3.80
C ALA A 96 2.18 16.83 2.93
N THR A 97 1.20 16.01 2.61
CA THR A 97 0.02 16.41 1.84
C THR A 97 -0.77 17.53 2.52
N ASN A 98 -0.97 17.46 3.83
CA ASN A 98 -1.65 18.53 4.57
C ASN A 98 -0.89 19.85 4.46
N VAL A 99 0.44 19.83 4.63
CA VAL A 99 1.28 21.02 4.49
C VAL A 99 1.21 21.58 3.07
N ALA A 100 1.25 20.72 2.04
CA ALA A 100 1.15 21.17 0.64
C ALA A 100 -0.19 21.86 0.33
N ILE A 101 -1.29 21.41 0.97
CA ILE A 101 -2.60 22.05 0.81
C ILE A 101 -2.67 23.41 1.52
N ASP A 102 -2.00 23.56 2.65
CA ASP A 102 -1.98 24.81 3.40
C ASP A 102 -1.01 25.84 2.78
N PHE A 103 0.01 25.39 2.04
CA PHE A 103 1.02 26.25 1.40
C PHE A 103 1.15 26.01 -0.12
N PRO A 104 0.08 26.23 -0.92
CA PRO A 104 0.05 25.92 -2.36
C PRO A 104 1.01 26.77 -3.21
N LYS A 105 1.49 27.90 -2.68
CA LYS A 105 2.52 28.74 -3.35
C LYS A 105 3.92 28.14 -3.21
N VAL A 106 4.19 27.45 -2.10
CA VAL A 106 5.51 26.87 -1.78
C VAL A 106 5.64 25.49 -2.42
N TYR A 107 4.57 24.71 -2.43
CA TYR A 107 4.52 23.35 -2.99
C TYR A 107 3.51 23.23 -4.13
N PRO A 108 3.68 24.00 -5.23
CA PRO A 108 2.68 24.11 -6.28
C PRO A 108 2.48 22.81 -7.06
N ASN A 109 3.53 22.00 -7.26
CA ASN A 109 3.43 20.78 -8.07
C ASN A 109 2.68 19.69 -7.33
N LEU A 110 2.98 19.50 -6.05
CA LEU A 110 2.31 18.56 -5.18
C LEU A 110 0.86 18.99 -4.93
N TYR A 111 0.62 20.28 -4.65
CA TYR A 111 -0.73 20.82 -4.54
C TYR A 111 -1.57 20.56 -5.80
N TYR A 112 -1.04 20.90 -6.98
CA TYR A 112 -1.72 20.67 -8.25
C TYR A 112 -2.01 19.19 -8.47
N PHE A 113 -1.04 18.30 -8.22
CA PHE A 113 -1.25 16.87 -8.33
C PHE A 113 -2.37 16.37 -7.41
N LEU A 114 -2.36 16.78 -6.14
CA LEU A 114 -3.31 16.34 -5.12
C LEU A 114 -4.74 16.79 -5.42
N THR A 115 -4.90 18.01 -5.94
CA THR A 115 -6.21 18.63 -6.19
C THR A 115 -6.77 18.38 -7.58
N LYS A 116 -5.96 17.88 -8.52
CA LYS A 116 -6.39 17.58 -9.88
C LYS A 116 -7.49 16.50 -9.88
N PRO A 117 -8.71 16.81 -10.36
CA PRO A 117 -9.76 15.81 -10.44
C PRO A 117 -9.36 14.70 -11.42
N PRO A 118 -9.82 13.45 -11.21
CA PRO A 118 -9.62 12.39 -12.18
C PRO A 118 -10.24 12.83 -13.52
N LYS A 119 -9.58 12.51 -14.63
CA LYS A 119 -10.17 12.71 -15.97
C LYS A 119 -11.45 11.87 -16.05
N SER A 120 -12.60 12.50 -15.80
CA SER A 120 -13.89 11.83 -15.92
C SER A 120 -14.04 11.37 -17.37
N LYS A 121 -14.27 10.08 -17.59
CA LYS A 121 -14.55 9.54 -18.93
C LYS A 121 -15.80 10.18 -19.54
N ALA A 122 -16.69 10.75 -18.73
CA ALA A 122 -17.90 11.44 -19.19
C ALA A 122 -17.61 12.77 -19.91
N ALA A 123 -16.55 13.50 -19.52
CA ALA A 123 -16.19 14.76 -20.17
C ALA A 123 -15.66 14.56 -21.61
N ALA A 124 -15.28 13.33 -21.98
CA ALA A 124 -14.88 12.99 -23.35
C ALA A 124 -16.09 12.64 -24.26
N VAL A 125 -17.27 12.39 -23.69
CA VAL A 125 -18.46 11.96 -24.45
C VAL A 125 -19.32 13.16 -24.87
N GLU A 126 -19.22 14.31 -24.20
CA GLU A 126 -20.08 15.47 -24.48
C GLU A 126 -19.52 16.45 -25.52
N THR A 127 -18.27 16.29 -25.99
CA THR A 127 -17.70 17.10 -27.08
C THR A 127 -18.24 16.79 -28.48
N GLY A 128 -19.27 15.93 -28.61
CA GLY A 128 -19.97 15.65 -29.87
C GLY A 128 -21.19 16.53 -30.16
N GLY A 129 -21.60 17.41 -29.24
CA GLY A 129 -22.80 18.24 -29.38
C GLY A 129 -22.50 19.68 -29.79
N THR A 130 -22.87 20.06 -31.00
CA THR A 130 -22.80 21.41 -31.60
C THR A 130 -23.79 22.40 -30.97
N GLY A 131 -23.74 22.60 -29.64
CA GLY A 131 -24.61 23.51 -28.89
C GLY A 131 -23.78 24.50 -28.08
N MET A 132 -23.59 25.70 -28.62
CA MET A 132 -22.72 26.76 -28.10
C MET A 132 -23.38 27.50 -26.94
N SER A 133 -23.61 26.82 -25.82
CA SER A 133 -23.88 27.52 -24.55
C SER A 133 -22.53 27.91 -23.93
N PRO A 134 -22.31 29.18 -23.57
CA PRO A 134 -21.09 29.58 -22.89
C PRO A 134 -21.06 28.90 -21.52
N VAL A 135 -20.26 27.85 -21.40
CA VAL A 135 -19.96 27.20 -20.13
C VAL A 135 -19.17 28.22 -19.31
N VAL A 136 -19.86 28.91 -18.41
CA VAL A 136 -19.19 29.69 -17.36
C VAL A 136 -18.43 28.67 -16.53
N ASN A 137 -17.11 28.63 -16.68
CA ASN A 137 -16.26 27.75 -15.89
C ASN A 137 -16.30 28.25 -14.45
N GLU A 138 -17.18 27.67 -13.64
CA GLU A 138 -17.17 27.89 -12.19
C GLU A 138 -15.78 27.53 -11.65
N PRO A 139 -15.19 28.38 -10.77
CA PRO A 139 -13.88 28.12 -10.22
C PRO A 139 -13.92 26.81 -9.42
N THR A 140 -12.89 25.99 -9.62
CA THR A 140 -12.74 24.71 -8.91
C THR A 140 -12.48 24.97 -7.41
N ASP A 141 -12.80 23.99 -6.57
CA ASP A 141 -12.49 24.08 -5.12
C ASP A 141 -11.01 24.41 -4.86
N ALA A 142 -10.12 23.86 -5.69
CA ALA A 142 -8.69 24.13 -5.64
C ALA A 142 -8.38 25.61 -5.90
N GLU A 143 -9.00 26.20 -6.92
CA GLU A 143 -8.84 27.62 -7.25
C GLU A 143 -9.42 28.51 -6.16
N ILE A 144 -10.61 28.19 -5.63
CA ILE A 144 -11.24 28.94 -4.52
C ILE A 144 -10.32 28.96 -3.30
N TRP A 145 -9.79 27.80 -2.89
CA TRP A 145 -8.91 27.70 -1.74
C TRP A 145 -7.57 28.40 -1.98
N LYS A 146 -6.95 28.17 -3.16
CA LYS A 146 -5.68 28.79 -3.53
C LYS A 146 -5.80 30.30 -3.60
N ASP A 147 -6.88 30.84 -4.17
CA ASP A 147 -7.13 32.28 -4.22
C ASP A 147 -7.30 32.84 -2.80
N PHE A 148 -8.09 32.18 -1.95
CA PHE A 148 -8.31 32.60 -0.57
C PHE A 148 -7.00 32.68 0.24
N ILE A 149 -6.16 31.65 0.22
CA ILE A 149 -4.84 31.67 0.89
C ILE A 149 -3.87 32.65 0.24
N SER A 150 -4.04 32.94 -1.06
CA SER A 150 -3.15 33.83 -1.78
C SER A 150 -3.38 35.30 -1.47
N ARG A 151 -4.58 35.66 -1.03
CA ARG A 151 -4.91 37.00 -0.52
C ARG A 151 -4.16 37.17 0.81
N GLU A 152 -3.21 38.11 0.85
CA GLU A 152 -2.60 38.54 2.11
C GLU A 152 -3.70 38.86 3.15
N PRO A 153 -3.44 38.66 4.45
CA PRO A 153 -4.45 38.87 5.47
C PRO A 153 -4.98 40.31 5.39
N TYR A 154 -6.23 40.44 4.95
CA TYR A 154 -6.97 41.69 4.77
C TYR A 154 -7.20 42.50 6.07
N PHE A 155 -6.59 42.07 7.18
CA PHE A 155 -6.90 42.50 8.54
C PHE A 155 -5.87 43.48 9.13
N GLU A 156 -4.89 43.92 8.36
CA GLU A 156 -3.92 44.93 8.83
C GLU A 156 -4.45 46.35 8.56
N GLY A 157 -5.57 46.71 9.20
CA GLY A 157 -6.12 48.06 9.09
C GLY A 157 -7.43 48.30 9.87
N ASP A 158 -7.42 49.32 10.72
CA ASP A 158 -8.49 49.69 11.67
C ASP A 158 -9.77 50.31 11.01
N LYS A 159 -10.00 50.09 9.71
CA LYS A 159 -11.08 50.77 8.93
C LYS A 159 -11.82 49.88 7.92
N LEU A 160 -12.11 48.63 8.26
CA LEU A 160 -13.01 47.79 7.44
C LEU A 160 -14.48 48.22 7.62
N THR A 161 -15.19 48.43 6.51
CA THR A 161 -16.64 48.69 6.56
C THR A 161 -17.39 47.42 6.91
N GLU A 162 -18.64 47.54 7.39
CA GLU A 162 -19.48 46.37 7.72
C GLU A 162 -19.73 45.47 6.51
N LEU A 163 -19.83 46.05 5.31
CA LEU A 163 -19.96 45.30 4.06
C LEU A 163 -18.70 44.48 3.74
N ASP A 164 -17.51 45.02 4.02
CA ASP A 164 -16.24 44.30 3.83
C ASP A 164 -16.13 43.12 4.79
N ARG A 165 -16.59 43.29 6.04
CA ARG A 165 -16.64 42.19 7.03
C ARG A 165 -17.60 41.07 6.60
N GLN A 166 -18.77 41.41 6.07
CA GLN A 166 -19.73 40.42 5.57
C GLN A 166 -19.17 39.64 4.37
N ARG A 167 -18.52 40.33 3.42
CA ARG A 167 -17.84 39.69 2.28
C ARG A 167 -16.70 38.78 2.75
N ALA A 168 -15.83 39.27 3.63
CA ALA A 168 -14.74 38.49 4.19
C ALA A 168 -15.25 37.22 4.90
N THR A 169 -16.37 37.32 5.63
CA THR A 169 -17.00 36.16 6.30
C THR A 169 -17.55 35.16 5.28
N SER A 170 -18.21 35.64 4.22
CA SER A 170 -18.75 34.78 3.16
C SER A 170 -17.64 34.08 2.37
N ASP A 171 -16.56 34.79 2.05
CA ASP A 171 -15.38 34.26 1.38
C ASP A 171 -14.69 33.20 2.25
N LEU A 172 -14.51 33.48 3.55
CA LEU A 172 -13.95 32.53 4.52
C LEU A 172 -14.79 31.25 4.61
N GLN A 173 -16.12 31.37 4.68
CA GLN A 173 -17.01 30.20 4.71
C GLN A 173 -16.90 29.37 3.43
N SER A 174 -16.84 30.04 2.28
CA SER A 174 -16.72 29.38 0.98
C SER A 174 -15.37 28.66 0.83
N ALA A 175 -14.29 29.32 1.24
CA ALA A 175 -12.95 28.74 1.27
C ALA A 175 -12.84 27.55 2.23
N THR A 176 -13.43 27.65 3.42
CA THR A 176 -13.45 26.55 4.41
C THR A 176 -14.19 25.33 3.86
N LYS A 177 -15.33 25.55 3.20
CA LYS A 177 -16.08 24.47 2.52
C LYS A 177 -15.26 23.84 1.38
N ALA A 178 -14.57 24.65 0.59
CA ALA A 178 -13.69 24.16 -0.47
C ALA A 178 -12.53 23.33 0.10
N ARG A 179 -11.87 23.81 1.17
CA ARG A 179 -10.81 23.09 1.89
C ARG A 179 -11.28 21.72 2.37
N ALA A 180 -12.44 21.64 3.01
CA ALA A 180 -13.00 20.39 3.49
C ALA A 180 -13.31 19.38 2.35
N ARG A 181 -13.75 19.88 1.18
CA ARG A 181 -13.95 19.02 -0.01
C ARG A 181 -12.63 18.54 -0.60
N ILE A 182 -11.61 19.40 -0.64
CA ILE A 182 -10.25 19.03 -1.04
C ILE A 182 -9.71 17.94 -0.10
N ASP A 183 -9.83 18.12 1.21
CA ASP A 183 -9.40 17.12 2.20
C ASP A 183 -10.02 15.75 1.94
N HIS A 184 -11.35 15.72 1.79
CA HIS A 184 -12.05 14.47 1.54
C HIS A 184 -11.66 13.83 0.19
N PHE A 185 -11.41 14.65 -0.84
CA PHE A 185 -10.94 14.15 -2.13
C PHE A 185 -9.52 13.55 -2.02
N VAL A 186 -8.62 14.29 -1.38
CA VAL A 186 -7.22 13.90 -1.21
C VAL A 186 -7.09 12.66 -0.33
N ALA A 187 -7.83 12.58 0.79
CA ALA A 187 -7.86 11.42 1.65
C ALA A 187 -8.25 10.14 0.88
N ARG A 188 -9.30 10.21 0.05
CA ARG A 188 -9.71 9.07 -0.80
C ARG A 188 -8.65 8.71 -1.84
N LYS A 189 -7.94 9.69 -2.40
CA LYS A 189 -6.86 9.45 -3.36
C LYS A 189 -5.68 8.73 -2.71
N LEU A 190 -5.31 9.15 -1.50
CA LEU A 190 -4.25 8.52 -0.70
C LEU A 190 -4.65 7.10 -0.26
N ASP A 191 -5.89 6.91 0.21
CA ASP A 191 -6.43 5.61 0.61
C ASP A 191 -6.44 4.60 -0.56
N ALA A 192 -6.88 5.04 -1.75
CA ALA A 192 -6.84 4.22 -2.96
C ALA A 192 -5.40 3.83 -3.34
N PHE A 193 -4.45 4.76 -3.21
CA PHE A 193 -3.03 4.48 -3.45
C PHE A 193 -2.46 3.49 -2.43
N GLN A 194 -2.73 3.70 -1.13
CA GLN A 194 -2.30 2.82 -0.05
C GLN A 194 -2.83 1.39 -0.27
N THR A 195 -4.15 1.25 -0.47
CA THR A 195 -4.79 -0.05 -0.70
C THR A 195 -4.17 -0.76 -1.91
N GLN A 196 -3.93 -0.04 -3.01
CA GLN A 196 -3.29 -0.63 -4.18
C GLN A 196 -1.84 -1.06 -3.88
N ALA A 197 -1.07 -0.22 -3.19
CA ALA A 197 0.32 -0.50 -2.85
C ALA A 197 0.44 -1.71 -1.92
N GLU A 198 -0.43 -1.84 -0.93
CA GLU A 198 -0.48 -2.99 -0.02
C GLU A 198 -0.87 -4.27 -0.75
N TYR A 199 -1.92 -4.24 -1.57
CA TYR A 199 -2.37 -5.40 -2.34
C TYR A 199 -1.28 -5.90 -3.30
N GLU A 200 -0.67 -4.99 -4.07
CA GLU A 200 0.39 -5.37 -5.01
C GLU A 200 1.64 -5.90 -4.30
N TRP A 201 2.00 -5.32 -3.14
CA TRP A 201 3.11 -5.80 -2.32
C TRP A 201 2.84 -7.21 -1.79
N ALA A 202 1.68 -7.42 -1.18
CA ALA A 202 1.27 -8.70 -0.63
C ALA A 202 1.28 -9.79 -1.71
N ARG A 203 0.73 -9.49 -2.88
CA ARG A 203 0.69 -10.42 -4.01
C ARG A 203 2.09 -10.77 -4.54
N LYS A 204 2.97 -9.78 -4.71
CA LYS A 204 4.37 -10.03 -5.12
C LYS A 204 5.12 -10.85 -4.09
N ASN A 205 4.97 -10.51 -2.82
CA ASN A 205 5.57 -11.23 -1.71
C ASN A 205 5.10 -12.69 -1.66
N GLN A 206 3.80 -12.93 -1.90
CA GLN A 206 3.24 -14.27 -1.99
C GLN A 206 3.86 -15.06 -3.15
N TYR A 207 3.93 -14.49 -4.36
CA TYR A 207 4.55 -15.18 -5.51
C TYR A 207 6.02 -15.52 -5.26
N TRP A 208 6.79 -14.59 -4.69
CA TRP A 208 8.18 -14.86 -4.33
C TRP A 208 8.32 -15.96 -3.29
N SER A 209 7.48 -15.96 -2.25
CA SER A 209 7.52 -17.01 -1.23
C SER A 209 7.16 -18.39 -1.78
N VAL A 210 6.12 -18.49 -2.61
CA VAL A 210 5.70 -19.74 -3.25
C VAL A 210 6.79 -20.25 -4.18
N GLY A 211 7.35 -19.38 -5.02
CA GLY A 211 8.42 -19.72 -5.95
C GLY A 211 9.70 -20.18 -5.24
N ALA A 212 10.10 -19.49 -4.17
CA ALA A 212 11.28 -19.86 -3.40
C ALA A 212 11.08 -21.16 -2.61
N ALA A 213 9.90 -21.38 -2.02
CA ALA A 213 9.57 -22.63 -1.35
C ALA A 213 9.57 -23.80 -2.35
N ALA A 214 8.95 -23.63 -3.52
CA ALA A 214 8.98 -24.63 -4.58
C ALA A 214 10.42 -24.93 -5.03
N ALA A 215 11.25 -23.90 -5.26
CA ALA A 215 12.65 -24.09 -5.63
C ALA A 215 13.44 -24.87 -4.57
N LEU A 216 13.23 -24.57 -3.28
CA LEU A 216 13.90 -25.26 -2.18
C LEU A 216 13.48 -26.73 -2.08
N ILE A 217 12.18 -27.02 -2.19
CA ILE A 217 11.66 -28.41 -2.22
C ILE A 217 12.22 -29.16 -3.43
N PHE A 218 12.28 -28.51 -4.59
CA PHE A 218 12.83 -29.12 -5.79
C PHE A 218 14.30 -29.51 -5.60
N VAL A 219 15.14 -28.60 -5.09
CA VAL A 219 16.55 -28.87 -4.79
C VAL A 219 16.70 -29.99 -3.77
N LEU A 220 15.86 -30.03 -2.73
CA LEU A 220 15.86 -31.11 -1.75
C LEU A 220 15.54 -32.47 -2.41
N LEU A 221 14.51 -32.53 -3.25
CA LEU A 221 14.11 -33.75 -3.95
C LEU A 221 15.20 -34.25 -4.91
N LEU A 222 15.89 -33.35 -5.61
CA LEU A 222 17.03 -33.71 -6.45
C LEU A 222 18.19 -34.32 -5.64
N ASN A 223 18.48 -33.77 -4.44
CA ASN A 223 19.49 -34.33 -3.54
C ASN A 223 19.12 -35.72 -3.01
N LEU A 224 17.83 -36.00 -2.88
CA LEU A 224 17.30 -37.33 -2.56
C LEU A 224 17.24 -38.28 -3.77
N LYS A 225 17.80 -37.87 -4.92
CA LYS A 225 17.79 -38.61 -6.20
C LYS A 225 16.37 -38.95 -6.67
N PHE A 226 15.39 -38.12 -6.33
CA PHE A 226 14.01 -38.29 -6.77
C PHE A 226 13.92 -38.04 -8.29
N PRO A 227 13.07 -38.77 -9.03
CA PRO A 227 12.88 -38.52 -10.45
C PRO A 227 12.43 -37.08 -10.72
N VAL A 228 13.04 -36.44 -11.73
CA VAL A 228 12.91 -34.99 -11.97
C VAL A 228 11.46 -34.57 -12.21
N LEU A 229 10.72 -35.30 -13.05
CA LEU A 229 9.35 -34.92 -13.41
C LEU A 229 8.40 -34.93 -12.18
N PRO A 230 8.31 -36.03 -11.40
CA PRO A 230 7.62 -36.02 -10.11
C PRO A 230 8.13 -34.95 -9.12
N ALA A 231 9.45 -34.67 -9.11
CA ALA A 231 10.01 -33.64 -8.24
C ALA A 231 9.49 -32.24 -8.58
N VAL A 232 9.37 -31.89 -9.86
CA VAL A 232 8.80 -30.62 -10.31
C VAL A 232 7.35 -30.48 -9.85
N VAL A 233 6.54 -31.54 -10.04
CA VAL A 233 5.13 -31.53 -9.63
C VAL A 233 5.00 -31.38 -8.11
N LEU A 234 5.73 -32.19 -7.32
CA LEU A 234 5.70 -32.12 -5.87
C LEU A 234 6.22 -30.79 -5.33
N ALA A 235 7.27 -30.23 -5.94
CA ALA A 235 7.80 -28.92 -5.58
C ALA A 235 6.77 -27.80 -5.80
N PHE A 236 6.09 -27.81 -6.93
CA PHE A 236 5.05 -26.83 -7.24
C PHE A 236 3.89 -26.88 -6.23
N PHE A 237 3.34 -28.08 -5.99
CA PHE A 237 2.27 -28.26 -5.01
C PHE A 237 2.73 -27.94 -3.58
N GLY A 238 3.95 -28.34 -3.22
CA GLY A 238 4.55 -28.02 -1.93
C GLY A 238 4.70 -26.51 -1.70
N GLY A 239 5.15 -25.77 -2.73
CA GLY A 239 5.23 -24.31 -2.67
C GLY A 239 3.85 -23.64 -2.52
N MET A 240 2.82 -24.15 -3.21
CA MET A 240 1.45 -23.64 -3.09
C MET A 240 0.82 -23.92 -1.71
N MET A 241 1.16 -25.05 -1.09
CA MET A 241 0.62 -25.45 0.23
C MET A 241 1.33 -24.76 1.40
N ALA A 242 2.52 -24.19 1.19
CA ALA A 242 3.31 -23.56 2.25
C ALA A 242 2.57 -22.44 3.02
N PRO A 243 1.84 -21.51 2.36
CA PRO A 243 1.03 -20.51 3.07
C PRO A 243 -0.08 -21.14 3.93
N LEU A 244 -0.77 -22.16 3.43
CA LEU A 244 -1.82 -22.85 4.18
C LEU A 244 -1.26 -23.58 5.41
N ALA A 245 -0.11 -24.24 5.26
CA ALA A 245 0.59 -24.86 6.38
C ALA A 245 0.95 -23.83 7.47
N LYS A 246 1.40 -22.64 7.08
CA LYS A 246 1.68 -21.54 8.02
C LYS A 246 0.43 -21.13 8.79
N ASP A 247 -0.68 -20.92 8.08
CA ASP A 247 -1.94 -20.48 8.70
C ASP A 247 -2.51 -21.54 9.66
N VAL A 248 -2.42 -22.82 9.30
CA VAL A 248 -2.81 -23.93 10.18
C VAL A 248 -1.92 -23.99 11.43
N VAL A 249 -0.61 -23.85 11.29
CA VAL A 249 0.32 -23.83 12.44
C VAL A 249 0.06 -22.64 13.34
N ALA A 250 -0.22 -21.46 12.77
CA ALA A 250 -0.58 -20.27 13.55
C ALA A 250 -1.88 -20.48 14.33
N ALA A 251 -2.91 -21.05 13.69
CA ALA A 251 -4.18 -21.37 14.35
C ALA A 251 -4.01 -22.39 15.49
N LEU A 252 -3.24 -23.46 15.27
CA LEU A 252 -2.96 -24.49 16.29
C LEU A 252 -2.15 -23.94 17.46
N SER A 253 -1.16 -23.08 17.18
CA SER A 253 -0.35 -22.42 18.23
C SER A 253 -1.21 -21.50 19.10
N GLY A 254 -2.20 -20.83 18.52
CA GLY A 254 -3.17 -20.01 19.25
C GLY A 254 -4.10 -20.81 20.18
N LEU A 255 -4.39 -22.07 19.86
CA LEU A 255 -5.18 -22.97 20.73
C LEU A 255 -4.35 -23.50 21.90
N ARG A 256 -3.08 -23.86 21.67
CA ARG A 256 -2.19 -24.36 22.72
C ARG A 256 -1.87 -23.32 23.80
N GLY A 257 -1.91 -22.03 23.48
CA GLY A 257 -1.71 -20.95 24.44
C GLY A 257 -2.88 -20.71 25.42
N LYS A 258 -4.02 -21.39 25.23
CA LYS A 258 -5.24 -21.21 26.05
C LYS A 258 -5.55 -22.38 27.01
N SER A 259 -4.74 -23.43 27.01
CA SER A 259 -4.81 -24.57 27.93
C SER A 259 -3.69 -24.50 28.96
#